data_AF-A0A838T9Q1-F1
#
_entry.id   AF-A0A838T9Q1-F1
#
_cell.length_a   1.000
_cell.length_b   1.000
_cell.length_c   1.000
_cell.angle_alpha   90.00
_cell.angle_beta   90.00
_cell.angle_gamma   90.00
#
_symmetry.space_group_name_H-M   'P 1'
#
loop_
_entity.id
_entity.type
_entity.pdbx_description
1 polymer ?
#
loop_
_entity_poly.entity_id
_entity_poly.type
_entity_poly.pdbx_seq_one_letter_code
_entity_poly.pdbx_strand_id
1 'polypeptide(L)'
;MSVSYPRLAARTLRFTLGIPRNITVSPDGRTVRFIRTPDGVTRTGELWEHDVATGTESVLVDPVALLGDKGEQLSAQERSRRERSRESAAGLVGYDVEESGRWACLALSGRLWAVHLGAKAVHSL
;
A
#
# COMPACT_ATOMS: atom_id res chain seq x y z
N MET A 1 -26.27 -13.08 14.61
CA MET A 1 -25.73 -14.29 13.96
C MET A 1 -24.22 -14.26 14.03
N SER A 2 -23.57 -15.28 14.59
CA SER A 2 -22.10 -15.41 14.60
C SER A 2 -21.59 -15.89 13.24
N VAL A 3 -20.55 -15.24 12.70
CA VAL A 3 -19.89 -15.68 11.45
C VAL A 3 -19.04 -16.92 11.76
N SER A 4 -19.09 -17.94 10.91
CA SER A 4 -18.26 -19.14 11.08
C SER A 4 -16.77 -18.83 10.87
N TYR A 5 -15.89 -19.58 11.55
CA TYR A 5 -14.44 -19.40 11.43
C TYR A 5 -13.94 -19.43 9.97
N PRO A 6 -14.32 -20.38 9.09
CA PRO A 6 -13.86 -20.37 7.71
C PRO A 6 -14.23 -19.10 6.94
N ARG A 7 -15.45 -18.55 7.18
CA ARG A 7 -15.87 -17.29 6.56
C ARG A 7 -15.09 -16.10 7.10
N LEU A 8 -14.85 -16.06 8.42
CA LEU A 8 -14.08 -14.99 9.05
C LEU A 8 -12.61 -15.02 8.59
N ALA A 9 -11.98 -16.19 8.54
CA ALA A 9 -10.63 -16.38 8.04
C ALA A 9 -10.51 -15.99 6.57
N ALA A 10 -11.46 -16.37 5.71
CA ALA A 10 -11.47 -15.97 4.31
C ALA A 10 -11.65 -14.45 4.13
N ARG A 11 -12.49 -13.81 4.95
CA ARG A 11 -12.74 -12.36 4.90
C ARG A 11 -11.52 -11.53 5.28
N THR A 12 -10.74 -11.99 6.26
CA THR A 12 -9.59 -11.28 6.83
C THR A 12 -8.23 -11.72 6.25
N LEU A 13 -8.25 -12.58 5.23
CA LEU A 13 -7.07 -13.28 4.71
C LEU A 13 -6.24 -14.02 5.77
N ARG A 14 -6.93 -14.64 6.73
CA ARG A 14 -6.37 -15.27 7.94
C ARG A 14 -5.80 -14.22 8.91
N PHE A 15 -6.55 -13.14 9.10
CA PHE A 15 -6.21 -12.05 10.03
C PHE A 15 -4.89 -11.36 9.72
N THR A 16 -4.51 -11.31 8.44
CA THR A 16 -3.27 -10.65 7.98
C THR A 16 -3.50 -9.27 7.41
N LEU A 17 -4.75 -8.92 7.08
CA LEU A 17 -5.12 -7.56 6.71
C LEU A 17 -4.89 -6.62 7.90
N GLY A 18 -4.32 -5.45 7.61
CA GLY A 18 -3.90 -4.44 8.58
C GLY A 18 -2.44 -4.56 9.02
N ILE A 19 -1.77 -5.70 8.79
CA ILE A 19 -0.37 -5.90 9.17
C ILE A 19 0.55 -5.07 8.25
N PRO A 20 1.41 -4.20 8.80
CA PRO A 20 2.44 -3.49 8.02
C PRO A 20 3.41 -4.43 7.31
N ARG A 21 3.74 -4.11 6.06
CA ARG A 21 4.74 -4.80 5.22
C ARG A 21 5.57 -3.78 4.43
N ASN A 22 6.65 -4.25 3.79
CA ASN A 22 7.56 -3.41 2.99
C ASN A 22 8.08 -2.20 3.79
N ILE A 23 8.58 -2.44 5.01
CA ILE A 23 8.93 -1.37 5.93
C ILE A 23 10.24 -0.69 5.50
N THR A 24 10.27 0.64 5.52
CA THR A 24 11.48 1.46 5.31
C THR A 24 11.57 2.53 6.38
N VAL A 25 12.76 2.74 6.93
CA VAL A 25 13.03 3.83 7.89
C VAL A 25 13.70 4.99 7.14
N SER A 26 13.29 6.23 7.41
CA SER A 26 13.94 7.40 6.82
C SER A 26 15.42 7.49 7.25
N PRO A 27 16.31 8.08 6.43
CA PRO A 27 17.73 8.20 6.80
C PRO A 27 17.98 8.94 8.11
N ASP A 28 17.08 9.87 8.48
CA ASP A 28 17.14 10.60 9.75
C ASP A 28 16.42 9.90 10.91
N GLY A 29 15.84 8.72 10.68
CA GLY A 29 15.15 7.90 11.68
C GLY A 29 13.80 8.45 12.18
N ARG A 30 13.33 9.59 11.64
CA ARG A 30 12.13 10.27 12.15
C ARG A 30 10.82 9.70 11.63
N THR A 31 10.85 9.00 10.50
CA THR A 31 9.66 8.48 9.84
C THR A 31 9.85 7.02 9.44
N VAL A 32 8.89 6.17 9.80
CA VAL A 32 8.80 4.80 9.28
C VAL A 32 7.70 4.75 8.24
N ARG A 33 7.98 4.15 7.08
CA ARG A 33 7.02 3.98 6.00
C ARG A 33 6.76 2.50 5.78
N PHE A 34 5.53 2.17 5.38
CA PHE A 34 5.12 0.80 5.14
C PHE A 34 3.83 0.75 4.34
N ILE A 35 3.56 -0.39 3.73
CA ILE A 35 2.25 -0.69 3.15
C ILE A 35 1.40 -1.43 4.19
N ARG A 36 0.17 -0.99 4.40
CA ARG A 36 -0.86 -1.76 5.11
C ARG A 36 -2.24 -1.51 4.51
N THR A 37 -3.18 -2.40 4.80
CA THR A 37 -4.58 -2.09 4.54
C THR A 37 -5.11 -1.20 5.68
N PRO A 38 -6.13 -0.36 5.42
CA PRO A 38 -6.65 0.57 6.43
C PRO A 38 -7.28 -0.15 7.62
N ASP A 39 -7.80 -1.37 7.40
CA ASP A 39 -8.45 -2.20 8.41
C ASP A 39 -8.27 -3.72 8.12
N GLY A 40 -8.86 -4.57 8.96
CA GLY A 40 -8.75 -6.03 8.89
C GLY A 40 -9.63 -6.74 7.86
N VAL A 41 -10.37 -6.02 7.01
CA VAL A 41 -11.26 -6.59 5.98
C VAL A 41 -11.08 -5.95 4.60
N THR A 42 -10.61 -4.71 4.53
CA THR A 42 -10.25 -4.01 3.31
C THR A 42 -9.01 -4.66 2.70
N ARG A 43 -9.07 -4.94 1.39
CA ARG A 43 -8.00 -5.65 0.66
C ARG A 43 -7.06 -4.75 -0.12
N THR A 44 -7.33 -3.45 -0.13
CA THR A 44 -6.51 -2.44 -0.82
C THR A 44 -5.37 -2.01 0.10
N GLY A 45 -4.13 -2.23 -0.33
CA GLY A 45 -2.94 -1.73 0.36
C GLY A 45 -2.71 -0.26 0.06
N GLU A 46 -2.47 0.53 1.10
CA GLU A 46 -2.13 1.95 1.06
C GLU A 46 -0.69 2.13 1.55
N LEU A 47 -0.02 3.21 1.14
CA LEU A 47 1.27 3.59 1.69
C LEU A 47 1.03 4.51 2.87
N TRP A 48 1.58 4.13 4.02
CA TRP A 48 1.47 4.85 5.28
C TRP A 48 2.83 5.37 5.72
N GLU A 49 2.78 6.41 6.56
CA GLU A 49 3.91 6.88 7.33
C GLU A 49 3.56 6.94 8.81
N HIS A 50 4.55 6.66 9.64
CA HIS A 50 4.52 6.75 11.09
C HIS A 50 5.58 7.75 11.53
N ASP A 51 5.15 8.81 12.19
CA ASP A 51 6.03 9.78 12.82
C ASP A 51 6.49 9.24 14.17
N VAL A 52 7.81 9.02 14.30
CA VAL A 52 8.40 8.34 15.47
C VAL A 52 8.32 9.21 16.74
N ALA A 53 8.33 10.53 16.59
CA ALA A 53 8.33 11.44 17.73
C ALA A 53 6.94 11.54 18.37
N THR A 54 5.89 11.57 17.56
CA THR A 54 4.50 11.74 17.98
C THR A 54 3.75 10.41 18.12
N GLY A 55 4.26 9.34 17.50
CA GLY A 55 3.59 8.04 17.41
C GLY A 55 2.39 8.03 16.48
N THR A 56 2.22 9.07 15.65
CA THR A 56 1.05 9.20 14.78
C THR A 56 1.27 8.55 13.42
N GLU A 57 0.23 7.88 12.91
CA GLU A 57 0.21 7.32 11.56
C GLU A 57 -0.67 8.16 10.64
N SER A 58 -0.21 8.35 9.40
CA SER A 58 -1.00 8.99 8.36
C SER A 58 -0.83 8.31 7.00
N VAL A 59 -1.85 8.40 6.15
CA VAL A 59 -1.81 7.88 4.79
C VAL A 59 -0.97 8.82 3.93
N LEU A 60 0.02 8.27 3.24
CA LEU A 60 0.85 8.96 2.28
C LEU A 60 0.34 8.76 0.84
N VAL A 61 -0.10 7.55 0.50
CA VAL A 61 -0.72 7.26 -0.80
C VAL A 61 -1.90 6.31 -0.63
N ASP A 62 -3.09 6.81 -0.96
CA ASP A 62 -4.30 6.01 -1.15
C ASP A 62 -4.49 5.70 -2.66
N PRO A 63 -4.42 4.43 -3.09
CA PRO A 63 -4.65 4.04 -4.48
C PRO A 63 -6.00 4.46 -5.06
N VAL A 64 -7.06 4.47 -4.24
CA VAL A 64 -8.41 4.82 -4.68
C VAL A 64 -8.45 6.31 -5.00
N ALA A 65 -7.95 7.15 -4.08
CA ALA A 65 -7.80 8.58 -4.31
C ALA A 65 -6.86 8.89 -5.48
N LEU A 66 -5.75 8.16 -5.62
CA LEU A 66 -4.74 8.40 -6.64
C LEU A 66 -5.23 8.10 -8.07
N LEU A 67 -6.05 7.06 -8.24
CA LEU A 67 -6.61 6.69 -9.55
C LEU A 67 -7.85 7.50 -9.93
N GLY A 68 -8.58 8.02 -8.93
CA GLY A 68 -9.82 8.77 -9.13
C GLY A 68 -10.85 8.03 -10.00
N ASP A 69 -11.65 8.79 -10.77
CA ASP A 69 -12.74 8.25 -11.61
C ASP A 69 -12.29 7.30 -12.74
N LYS A 70 -10.97 7.21 -13.01
CA LYS A 70 -10.43 6.29 -14.04
C LYS A 70 -10.40 4.84 -13.57
N GLY A 71 -10.47 4.60 -12.26
CA GLY A 71 -10.49 3.27 -11.65
C GLY A 71 -9.23 2.43 -11.92
N GLU A 72 -9.16 1.25 -11.31
CA GLU A 72 -8.10 0.27 -11.56
C GLU A 72 -8.38 -0.46 -12.89
N GLN A 73 -7.68 -0.10 -13.98
CA GLN A 73 -7.73 -0.84 -15.23
C GLN A 73 -6.62 -1.89 -15.26
N LEU A 74 -6.91 -3.08 -14.74
CA LEU A 74 -5.98 -4.21 -14.81
C LEU A 74 -5.97 -4.81 -16.21
N SER A 75 -4.81 -4.78 -16.87
CA SER A 75 -4.61 -5.52 -18.11
C SER A 75 -4.67 -7.04 -17.87
N ALA A 76 -4.97 -7.81 -18.91
CA ALA A 76 -5.01 -9.27 -18.82
C ALA A 76 -3.67 -9.88 -18.36
N GLN A 77 -2.55 -9.27 -18.75
CA GLN A 77 -1.20 -9.68 -18.34
C GLN A 77 -0.96 -9.44 -16.85
N GLU A 78 -1.47 -8.33 -16.30
CA GLU A 78 -1.37 -8.02 -14.87
C GLU A 78 -2.27 -8.93 -14.02
N ARG A 79 -3.48 -9.25 -14.50
CA ARG A 79 -4.35 -10.26 -13.87
C ARG A 79 -3.65 -11.63 -13.79
N SER A 80 -3.04 -12.08 -14.88
CA SER A 80 -2.28 -13.34 -14.94
C SER A 80 -1.00 -13.33 -14.09
N ARG A 81 -0.39 -12.16 -13.83
CA ARG A 81 0.74 -12.02 -12.89
C ARG A 81 0.24 -12.11 -11.45
N ARG A 82 -0.88 -11.45 -11.11
CA ARG A 82 -1.52 -11.50 -9.79
C ARG A 82 -1.99 -12.91 -9.42
N GLU A 83 -2.60 -13.62 -10.36
CA GLU A 83 -3.03 -15.01 -10.15
C GLU A 83 -1.85 -15.96 -9.88
N ARG A 84 -0.72 -15.76 -10.55
CA ARG A 84 0.49 -16.59 -10.37
C ARG A 84 1.26 -16.26 -9.10
N SER A 85 1.30 -15.00 -8.68
CA SER A 85 2.01 -14.57 -7.46
C SER A 85 1.23 -14.82 -6.17
N ARG A 86 -0.05 -15.22 -6.26
CA ARG A 86 -1.00 -15.23 -5.13
C ARG A 86 -1.11 -13.85 -4.46
N GLU A 87 -0.75 -12.76 -5.15
CA GLU A 87 -1.01 -11.38 -4.72
C GLU A 87 -2.52 -11.15 -4.67
N SER A 88 -3.10 -11.43 -3.50
CA SER A 88 -4.53 -11.33 -3.24
C SER A 88 -4.95 -9.91 -2.82
N ALA A 89 -3.98 -9.00 -2.68
CA ALA A 89 -4.18 -7.62 -2.28
C ALA A 89 -4.32 -6.71 -3.51
N ALA A 90 -5.35 -5.88 -3.52
CA ALA A 90 -5.51 -4.80 -4.50
C ALA A 90 -4.69 -3.57 -4.06
N GLY A 91 -4.51 -2.57 -4.93
CA GLY A 91 -3.77 -1.36 -4.59
C GLY A 91 -2.25 -1.55 -4.59
N LEU A 92 -1.56 -0.99 -3.59
CA LEU A 92 -0.10 -1.04 -3.50
C LEU A 92 0.37 -2.39 -2.97
N VAL A 93 1.29 -3.01 -3.70
CA VAL A 93 1.92 -4.28 -3.32
C VAL A 93 3.38 -4.11 -2.93
N GLY A 94 4.03 -3.04 -3.40
CA GLY A 94 5.40 -2.70 -3.08
C GLY A 94 5.71 -1.25 -3.45
N TYR A 95 6.77 -0.73 -2.84
CA TYR A 95 7.39 0.54 -3.16
C TYR A 95 8.88 0.44 -2.83
N ASP A 96 9.66 1.40 -3.30
CA ASP A 96 11.06 1.56 -2.92
C ASP A 96 11.38 3.03 -2.67
N VAL A 97 12.43 3.31 -1.90
CA VAL A 97 12.84 4.66 -1.50
C VAL A 97 14.28 4.90 -1.92
N GLU A 98 14.55 6.04 -2.56
CA GLU A 98 15.94 6.39 -2.88
C GLU A 98 16.77 6.65 -1.61
N GLU A 99 18.09 6.48 -1.72
CA GLU A 99 19.03 6.60 -0.60
C GLU A 99 18.90 7.90 0.22
N SER A 100 18.60 9.02 -0.44
CA SER A 100 18.42 10.32 0.23
C SER A 100 17.14 10.41 1.08
N GLY A 101 16.21 9.48 0.92
CA GLY A 101 14.89 9.51 1.55
C GLY A 101 13.95 10.59 1.01
N ARG A 102 14.28 11.25 -0.10
CA ARG A 102 13.42 12.30 -0.70
C ARG A 102 12.32 11.74 -1.59
N TRP A 103 12.59 10.64 -2.30
CA TRP A 103 11.70 10.07 -3.30
C TRP A 103 11.37 8.63 -2.98
N ALA A 104 10.11 8.26 -3.18
CA ALA A 104 9.68 6.88 -3.26
C ALA A 104 9.06 6.58 -4.63
N CYS A 105 9.28 5.38 -5.13
CA CYS A 105 8.70 4.89 -6.38
C CYS A 105 7.76 3.71 -6.09
N LEU A 106 6.60 3.68 -6.76
CA LEU A 106 5.62 2.60 -6.62
C LEU A 106 4.93 2.31 -7.94
N ALA A 107 4.54 1.05 -8.12
CA ALA A 107 3.75 0.61 -9.27
C ALA A 107 2.27 0.46 -8.86
N LEU A 108 1.38 1.05 -9.64
CA LEU A 108 -0.07 0.94 -9.45
C LEU A 108 -0.77 0.94 -10.82
N SER A 109 -1.66 -0.04 -11.05
CA SER A 109 -2.43 -0.18 -12.30
C SER A 109 -1.57 -0.19 -13.58
N GLY A 110 -0.41 -0.84 -13.53
CA GLY A 110 0.51 -0.90 -14.68
C GLY A 110 1.25 0.40 -14.99
N ARG A 111 1.19 1.40 -14.10
CA ARG A 111 1.91 2.67 -14.21
C ARG A 111 2.89 2.85 -13.05
N LEU A 112 3.98 3.56 -13.32
CA LEU A 112 4.94 3.95 -12.30
C LEU A 112 4.59 5.35 -11.76
N TRP A 113 4.73 5.52 -10.46
CA TRP A 113 4.48 6.78 -9.76
C TRP A 113 5.67 7.11 -8.88
N ALA A 114 5.95 8.40 -8.75
CA ALA A 114 6.94 8.93 -7.83
C ALA A 114 6.28 9.82 -6.78
N VAL A 115 6.74 9.68 -5.54
CA VAL A 115 6.26 10.40 -4.36
C VAL A 115 7.39 11.20 -3.78
N HIS A 116 7.23 12.52 -3.75
CA HIS A 116 8.14 13.38 -3.00
C HIS A 116 7.76 13.29 -1.52
N LEU A 117 8.62 12.68 -0.70
CA LEU A 117 8.32 12.34 0.69
C LEU A 117 8.23 13.57 1.62
N GLY A 118 9.06 14.60 1.39
CA GLY A 118 8.99 15.85 2.16
C GLY A 118 7.77 16.73 1.85
N ALA A 119 7.48 16.94 0.55
CA ALA A 119 6.32 17.70 0.09
C ALA A 119 5.00 16.92 0.09
N LYS A 120 5.05 15.60 0.31
CA LYS A 120 3.92 14.67 0.19
C LYS A 120 3.16 14.80 -1.13
N ALA A 121 3.90 14.97 -2.22
CA ALA A 121 3.36 15.17 -3.56
C ALA A 121 3.55 13.90 -4.40
N VAL A 122 2.50 13.47 -5.10
CA VAL A 122 2.51 12.28 -5.95
C VAL A 122 2.38 12.69 -7.41
N HIS A 123 3.19 12.11 -8.29
CA HIS A 123 3.05 12.31 -9.73
C HIS A 123 3.28 11.01 -10.50
N SER A 124 2.61 10.88 -11.64
CA SER A 124 2.83 9.75 -12.54
C SER A 124 4.09 9.97 -13.37
N LEU A 125 4.85 8.90 -13.60
CA LEU A 125 5.96 8.86 -14.54
C LEU A 125 5.51 8.42 -15.94
#